data_AF-A0A4S4MS88-F1
#
_entry.id   AF-A0A4S4MS88-F1
#
_cell.length_a   1.000
_cell.length_b   1.000
_cell.length_c   1.000
_cell.angle_alpha   90.00
_cell.angle_beta   90.00
_cell.angle_gamma   90.00
#
_symmetry.space_group_name_H-M   'P 1'
#
loop_
_entity.id
_entity.type
_entity.pdbx_description
1 polymer ?
#
loop_
_entity_poly.entity_id
_entity_poly.type
_entity_poly.pdbx_seq_one_letter_code
_entity_poly.pdbx_strand_id
1 'polypeptide(L)'
;MQFLYALVALFSLHSFVGVANAQFQLYREPNARRSSSTLSAAPASPVDLRQYHERRDILDVCAFIDASVLPPLLEANICLCLSALPLALKADVGLAALVDVFGLEAATALLTKLILGSPDKKQCNVPEHGHLLTVCSATNPCGFTCDPPYVADGDQCVCKAPYSSCNGKCGSYPQGCGSAAPYAGARRAVHRTRTRDTV
;
A
#
# COMPACT_ATOMS: atom_id res chain seq x y z
N MET A 1 2.59 -41.37 2.67
CA MET A 1 3.19 -40.24 1.93
C MET A 1 3.40 -40.50 0.42
N GLN A 2 3.33 -41.74 -0.08
CA GLN A 2 3.54 -42.05 -1.51
C GLN A 2 2.26 -41.97 -2.39
N PHE A 3 1.06 -41.97 -1.81
CA PHE A 3 -0.19 -41.99 -2.56
C PHE A 3 -0.70 -40.60 -3.01
N LEU A 4 -0.18 -39.51 -2.43
CA LEU A 4 -0.59 -38.14 -2.81
C LEU A 4 0.07 -37.65 -4.10
N TYR A 5 1.26 -38.15 -4.45
CA TYR A 5 1.94 -37.79 -5.71
C TYR A 5 1.25 -38.35 -6.96
N ALA A 6 0.48 -39.43 -6.83
CA ALA A 6 -0.19 -40.05 -7.97
C ALA A 6 -1.40 -39.25 -8.48
N LEU A 7 -2.08 -38.48 -7.61
CA LEU A 7 -3.24 -37.68 -8.01
C LEU A 7 -2.86 -36.36 -8.69
N VAL A 8 -1.74 -35.74 -8.32
CA VAL A 8 -1.24 -34.51 -8.96
C VAL A 8 -0.73 -34.78 -10.39
N ALA A 9 -0.18 -35.99 -10.63
CA ALA A 9 0.23 -36.39 -11.98
C ALA A 9 -0.96 -36.65 -12.93
N LEU A 10 -2.11 -37.08 -12.41
CA LEU A 10 -3.31 -37.36 -13.23
C LEU A 10 -4.04 -36.10 -13.69
N PHE A 11 -3.96 -35.00 -12.94
CA PHE A 11 -4.50 -33.69 -13.38
C PHE A 11 -3.60 -32.96 -14.39
N SER A 12 -2.34 -33.39 -14.54
CA SER A 12 -1.39 -32.74 -15.48
C SER A 12 -1.53 -33.21 -16.93
N LEU A 13 -2.34 -34.24 -17.21
CA LEU A 13 -2.42 -34.86 -18.55
C LEU A 13 -3.74 -34.63 -19.31
N HIS A 14 -4.73 -33.91 -18.75
CA HIS A 14 -6.05 -33.76 -19.37
C HIS A 14 -6.49 -32.31 -19.67
N SER A 15 -5.58 -31.34 -19.80
CA SER A 15 -5.97 -29.96 -20.16
C SER A 15 -5.10 -29.28 -21.23
N PHE A 16 -4.42 -30.05 -22.08
CA PHE A 16 -3.85 -29.55 -23.34
C PHE A 16 -4.66 -30.04 -24.53
N VAL A 17 -5.93 -29.64 -24.61
CA VAL A 17 -6.68 -29.65 -25.88
C VAL A 17 -7.27 -28.26 -26.08
N GLY A 18 -6.58 -27.51 -26.95
CA GLY A 18 -7.08 -26.44 -27.80
C GLY A 18 -8.14 -25.48 -27.24
N VAL A 19 -7.72 -24.26 -26.93
CA VAL A 19 -8.52 -23.08 -27.32
C VAL A 19 -7.63 -22.14 -28.09
N ALA A 20 -8.09 -21.88 -29.31
CA ALA A 20 -7.49 -21.04 -30.32
C ALA A 20 -7.21 -19.62 -29.81
N ASN A 21 -6.03 -19.13 -30.16
CA ASN A 21 -5.81 -17.87 -30.86
C ASN A 21 -6.99 -16.88 -30.83
N ALA A 22 -7.18 -16.18 -29.71
CA ALA A 22 -8.03 -15.01 -29.62
C ALA A 22 -7.16 -13.77 -29.82
N GLN A 23 -7.45 -13.06 -30.91
CA GLN A 23 -6.79 -11.86 -31.36
C GLN A 23 -6.64 -10.84 -30.23
N PHE A 24 -5.41 -10.34 -30.11
CA PHE A 24 -5.05 -9.12 -29.42
C PHE A 24 -5.76 -7.93 -30.12
N GLN A 25 -7.05 -7.74 -29.87
CA GLN A 25 -7.71 -6.47 -30.18
C GLN A 25 -7.30 -5.47 -29.11
N LEU A 26 -6.32 -4.65 -29.49
CA LEU A 26 -6.04 -3.36 -28.89
C LEU A 26 -7.36 -2.61 -28.68
N TYR A 27 -7.86 -2.63 -27.45
CA TYR A 27 -8.95 -1.75 -27.03
C TYR A 27 -8.39 -0.33 -27.04
N ARG A 28 -8.58 0.33 -28.17
CA ARG A 28 -8.35 1.76 -28.36
C ARG A 28 -9.49 2.48 -27.64
N GLU A 29 -9.27 2.85 -26.39
CA GLU A 29 -10.22 3.69 -25.64
C GLU A 29 -10.50 4.97 -26.42
N PRO A 30 -11.78 5.28 -26.74
CA PRO A 30 -12.16 6.55 -27.30
C PRO A 30 -12.39 7.56 -26.17
N ASN A 31 -11.63 8.65 -26.21
CA ASN A 31 -11.97 9.97 -25.68
C ASN A 31 -12.23 10.06 -24.17
N ALA A 32 -11.12 10.18 -23.41
CA ALA A 32 -11.11 10.93 -22.17
C ALA A 32 -11.62 12.36 -22.43
N ARG A 33 -12.86 12.64 -22.04
CA ARG A 33 -13.36 14.01 -21.89
C ARG A 33 -12.46 14.72 -20.89
N ARG A 34 -11.72 15.72 -21.39
CA ARG A 34 -11.07 16.76 -20.59
C ARG A 34 -12.12 17.40 -19.69
N SER A 35 -12.21 16.95 -18.44
CA SER A 35 -12.58 17.84 -17.35
C SER A 35 -11.36 18.73 -17.10
N SER A 36 -11.37 19.90 -17.72
CA SER A 36 -10.50 21.01 -17.34
C SER A 36 -10.91 21.49 -15.94
N SER A 37 -10.51 20.74 -14.93
CA SER A 37 -10.36 21.26 -13.58
C SER A 37 -9.18 22.21 -13.67
N THR A 38 -9.45 23.51 -13.77
CA THR A 38 -8.45 24.55 -13.55
C THR A 38 -7.98 24.44 -12.10
N LEU A 39 -7.06 23.49 -11.83
CA LEU A 39 -6.22 23.51 -10.65
C LEU A 39 -5.39 24.79 -10.75
N SER A 40 -5.80 25.79 -9.97
CA SER A 40 -4.91 26.87 -9.58
C SER A 40 -3.85 26.25 -8.66
N ALA A 41 -2.84 25.63 -9.26
CA ALA A 41 -1.65 25.20 -8.56
C ALA A 41 -0.90 26.48 -8.17
N ALA A 42 -1.02 26.88 -6.91
CA ALA A 42 -0.11 27.85 -6.33
C ALA A 42 1.34 27.37 -6.62
N PRO A 43 2.25 28.27 -7.03
CA PRO A 43 3.62 27.86 -7.32
C PRO A 43 4.22 27.24 -6.06
N ALA A 44 4.49 25.94 -6.12
CA ALA A 44 5.22 25.21 -5.09
C ALA A 44 6.51 25.98 -4.81
N SER A 45 6.80 26.23 -3.53
CA SER A 45 8.03 26.93 -3.17
C SER A 45 9.22 26.08 -3.64
N PRO A 46 10.39 26.67 -3.98
CA PRO A 46 11.59 25.90 -4.31
C PRO A 46 12.07 25.01 -3.15
N VAL A 47 11.48 25.15 -1.95
CA VAL A 47 11.67 24.25 -0.80
C VAL A 47 10.80 23.00 -0.93
N ASP A 48 9.54 23.11 -1.34
CA ASP A 48 8.64 21.96 -1.54
C ASP A 48 9.14 21.02 -2.64
N LEU A 49 9.80 21.55 -3.68
CA LEU A 49 10.43 20.74 -4.74
C LEU A 49 11.68 19.97 -4.26
N ARG A 50 12.26 20.33 -3.11
CA ARG A 50 13.43 19.67 -2.53
C ARG A 50 13.10 18.69 -1.42
N GLN A 51 11.84 18.67 -0.96
CA GLN A 51 11.39 17.69 0.01
C GLN A 51 11.10 16.39 -0.75
N TYR A 52 11.99 15.41 -0.57
CA TYR A 52 11.78 14.04 -1.02
C TYR A 52 10.63 13.46 -0.20
N HIS A 53 9.42 13.60 -0.73
CA HIS A 53 8.27 12.83 -0.27
C HIS A 53 8.33 11.49 -0.98
N GLU A 54 8.70 10.46 -0.25
CA GLU A 54 8.58 9.10 -0.75
C GLU A 54 7.09 8.77 -0.83
N ARG A 55 6.45 9.07 -1.98
CA ARG A 55 5.06 8.69 -2.21
C ARG A 55 4.95 7.18 -2.18
N ARG A 56 4.49 6.65 -1.05
CA ARG A 56 4.09 5.25 -0.92
C ARG A 56 2.60 5.15 -0.60
N ASP A 57 1.76 5.79 -1.41
CA ASP A 57 0.43 5.23 -1.65
C ASP A 57 0.65 3.99 -2.53
N ILE A 58 1.02 2.88 -1.90
CA ILE A 58 1.17 1.61 -2.61
C ILE A 58 -0.24 1.12 -2.86
N LEU A 59 -0.71 1.35 -4.08
CA LEU A 59 -1.95 0.82 -4.59
C LEU A 59 -1.77 -0.70 -4.77
N ASP A 60 -2.12 -1.48 -3.76
CA ASP A 60 -1.97 -2.93 -3.80
C ASP A 60 -3.31 -3.63 -4.03
N VAL A 61 -3.29 -4.81 -4.64
CA VAL A 61 -4.47 -5.66 -4.79
C VAL A 61 -4.37 -6.77 -3.76
N CYS A 62 -5.27 -6.75 -2.79
CA CYS A 62 -5.34 -7.74 -1.73
C CYS A 62 -6.58 -8.60 -1.88
N ALA A 63 -6.47 -9.86 -1.48
CA ALA A 63 -7.60 -10.76 -1.38
C ALA A 63 -7.51 -11.56 -0.07
N PHE A 64 -8.69 -11.87 0.48
CA PHE A 64 -8.83 -12.89 1.49
C PHE A 64 -8.71 -14.27 0.83
N ILE A 65 -7.83 -15.12 1.34
CA ILE A 65 -7.70 -16.51 0.88
C ILE A 65 -8.12 -17.43 2.02
N ASP A 66 -9.19 -18.17 1.77
CA ASP A 66 -9.71 -19.17 2.68
C ASP A 66 -8.80 -20.41 2.66
N ALA A 67 -8.54 -20.95 3.86
CA ALA A 67 -7.77 -22.17 4.09
C ALA A 67 -8.26 -23.36 3.23
N SER A 68 -9.56 -23.42 2.91
CA SER A 68 -10.16 -24.48 2.09
C SER A 68 -9.66 -24.54 0.64
N VAL A 69 -9.12 -23.44 0.11
CA VAL A 69 -8.61 -23.37 -1.27
C VAL A 69 -7.16 -23.85 -1.34
N LEU A 70 -6.45 -23.84 -0.22
CA LEU A 70 -5.07 -24.29 -0.11
C LEU A 70 -5.04 -25.74 0.40
N PRO A 71 -3.99 -26.52 0.08
CA PRO A 71 -3.83 -27.85 0.66
C PRO A 71 -3.90 -27.77 2.20
N PRO A 72 -4.27 -28.87 2.89
CA PRO A 72 -4.61 -28.90 4.33
C PRO A 72 -3.47 -28.54 5.30
N LEU A 73 -2.38 -27.97 4.79
CA LEU A 73 -1.22 -27.48 5.54
C LEU A 73 -1.42 -26.05 6.07
N LEU A 74 -2.39 -25.30 5.55
CA LEU A 74 -2.71 -23.94 6.02
C LEU A 74 -4.09 -23.93 6.67
N GLU A 75 -4.13 -24.00 8.01
CA GLU A 75 -5.36 -23.80 8.79
C GLU A 75 -5.67 -22.32 9.03
N ALA A 76 -4.89 -21.41 8.45
CA ALA A 76 -5.01 -19.98 8.67
C ALA A 76 -5.69 -19.28 7.48
N ASN A 77 -6.72 -18.51 7.79
CA ASN A 77 -7.26 -17.51 6.89
C ASN A 77 -6.28 -16.34 6.81
N ILE A 78 -5.66 -16.16 5.65
CA ILE A 78 -4.60 -15.17 5.44
C ILE A 78 -4.98 -14.18 4.37
N CYS A 79 -4.43 -12.98 4.51
CA CYS A 79 -4.69 -11.89 3.60
C CYS A 79 -3.42 -11.59 2.83
N LEU A 80 -3.52 -11.81 1.54
CA LEU A 80 -2.38 -11.76 0.65
C LEU A 80 -2.59 -10.64 -0.34
N CYS A 81 -1.57 -9.81 -0.44
CA CYS A 81 -1.50 -8.71 -1.37
C CYS A 81 -0.35 -8.93 -2.34
N LEU A 82 -0.48 -8.46 -3.57
CA LEU A 82 0.50 -8.74 -4.63
C LEU A 82 1.89 -8.21 -4.29
N SER A 83 1.99 -7.03 -3.67
CA SER A 83 3.30 -6.46 -3.32
C SER A 83 3.99 -7.21 -2.17
N ALA A 84 3.21 -7.82 -1.27
CA ALA A 84 3.72 -8.52 -0.09
C ALA A 84 4.03 -10.00 -0.34
N LEU A 85 3.62 -10.56 -1.49
CA LEU A 85 3.77 -11.99 -1.81
C LEU A 85 5.19 -12.55 -1.58
N PRO A 86 6.27 -11.93 -2.09
CA PRO A 86 7.62 -12.51 -1.95
C PRO A 86 8.10 -12.56 -0.50
N LEU A 87 7.62 -11.62 0.33
CA LEU A 87 7.93 -11.57 1.75
C LEU A 87 7.08 -12.56 2.54
N ALA A 88 5.79 -12.65 2.23
CA ALA A 88 4.86 -13.58 2.86
C ALA A 88 5.29 -15.04 2.66
N LEU A 89 5.75 -15.40 1.46
CA LEU A 89 6.28 -16.74 1.15
C LEU A 89 7.50 -17.14 1.98
N LYS A 90 8.25 -16.16 2.52
CA LYS A 90 9.43 -16.41 3.37
C LYS A 90 9.10 -16.34 4.86
N ALA A 91 8.15 -15.50 5.25
CA ALA A 91 7.81 -15.24 6.64
C ALA A 91 6.82 -16.27 7.19
N ASP A 92 5.94 -16.80 6.35
CA ASP A 92 4.91 -17.76 6.75
C ASP A 92 5.36 -19.21 6.50
N VAL A 93 5.30 -20.04 7.55
CA VAL A 93 5.72 -21.45 7.50
C VAL A 93 4.82 -22.31 6.60
N GLY A 94 3.52 -21.99 6.50
CA GLY A 94 2.59 -22.70 5.65
C GLY A 94 2.84 -22.39 4.17
N LEU A 95 3.08 -21.12 3.85
CA LEU A 95 3.47 -20.69 2.51
C LEU A 95 4.87 -21.17 2.12
N ALA A 96 5.80 -21.28 3.07
CA ALA A 96 7.12 -21.84 2.82
C ALA A 96 7.04 -23.31 2.36
N ALA A 97 6.17 -24.12 2.97
CA ALA A 97 5.94 -25.49 2.52
C ALA A 97 5.38 -25.56 1.08
N LEU A 98 4.57 -24.57 0.67
CA LEU A 98 4.10 -24.46 -0.72
C LEU A 98 5.27 -24.20 -1.69
N VAL A 99 6.22 -23.36 -1.29
CA VAL A 99 7.44 -23.08 -2.05
C VAL A 99 8.33 -24.32 -2.15
N ASP A 100 8.44 -25.13 -1.09
CA ASP A 100 9.24 -26.36 -1.12
C ASP A 100 8.65 -27.41 -2.08
N VAL A 101 7.33 -27.45 -2.24
CA VAL A 101 6.63 -28.42 -3.13
C VAL A 101 6.61 -27.96 -4.58
N PHE A 102 6.27 -26.70 -4.84
CA PHE A 102 6.04 -26.18 -6.20
C PHE A 102 7.22 -25.38 -6.76
N GLY A 103 8.12 -24.90 -5.91
CA GLY A 103 9.13 -23.90 -6.25
C GLY A 103 8.58 -22.48 -6.16
N LEU A 104 9.49 -21.52 -5.97
CA LEU A 104 9.15 -20.11 -5.74
C LEU A 104 8.36 -19.49 -6.91
N GLU A 105 8.76 -19.75 -8.15
CA GLU A 105 8.10 -19.18 -9.33
C GLU A 105 6.67 -19.73 -9.52
N ALA A 106 6.47 -21.04 -9.36
CA ALA A 106 5.15 -21.62 -9.49
C ALA A 106 4.23 -21.22 -8.33
N ALA A 107 4.74 -21.16 -7.10
CA ALA A 107 3.97 -20.72 -5.94
C ALA A 107 3.54 -19.25 -6.06
N THR A 108 4.45 -18.36 -6.48
CA THR A 108 4.11 -16.94 -6.72
C THR A 108 3.09 -16.78 -7.84
N ALA A 109 3.23 -17.51 -8.96
CA ALA A 109 2.27 -17.46 -10.06
C ALA A 109 0.88 -17.98 -9.66
N LEU A 110 0.83 -19.08 -8.90
CA LEU A 110 -0.41 -19.65 -8.37
C LEU A 110 -1.13 -18.67 -7.44
N LEU A 111 -0.42 -18.13 -6.44
CA LEU A 111 -0.99 -17.17 -5.49
C LEU A 111 -1.42 -15.87 -6.17
N THR A 112 -0.64 -15.38 -7.13
CA THR A 112 -1.02 -14.22 -7.94
C THR A 112 -2.33 -14.46 -8.69
N LYS A 113 -2.47 -15.63 -9.31
CA LYS A 113 -3.70 -16.02 -10.01
C LYS A 113 -4.89 -16.18 -9.05
N LEU A 114 -4.66 -16.70 -7.85
CA LEU A 114 -5.69 -16.79 -6.80
C LEU A 114 -6.16 -15.41 -6.33
N ILE A 115 -5.23 -14.48 -6.06
CA ILE A 115 -5.56 -13.11 -5.65
C ILE A 115 -6.35 -12.40 -6.74
N LEU A 116 -5.86 -12.45 -7.99
CA LEU A 116 -6.53 -11.81 -9.12
C LEU A 116 -7.86 -12.49 -9.49
N GLY A 117 -7.98 -13.79 -9.27
CA GLY A 117 -9.17 -14.59 -9.52
C GLY A 117 -10.23 -14.50 -8.41
N SER A 118 -9.84 -14.09 -7.21
CA SER A 118 -10.75 -14.02 -6.06
C SER A 118 -11.91 -13.03 -6.31
N PRO A 119 -13.15 -13.39 -5.93
CA PRO A 119 -14.29 -12.47 -5.96
C PRO A 119 -14.14 -11.35 -4.93
N ASP A 120 -13.41 -11.60 -3.83
CA ASP A 120 -13.26 -10.68 -2.70
C ASP A 120 -12.00 -9.80 -2.82
N LYS A 121 -11.37 -9.77 -4.00
CA LYS A 121 -10.22 -8.89 -4.21
C LYS A 121 -10.64 -7.43 -4.10
N LYS A 122 -9.82 -6.64 -3.41
CA LYS A 122 -9.99 -5.19 -3.32
C LYS A 122 -8.66 -4.51 -3.58
N GLN A 123 -8.75 -3.33 -4.17
CA GLN A 123 -7.62 -2.44 -4.28
C GLN A 123 -7.52 -1.67 -2.96
N CYS A 124 -6.40 -1.85 -2.25
CA CYS A 124 -6.16 -1.29 -0.95
C CYS A 124 -5.23 -0.09 -1.10
N ASN A 125 -5.63 1.03 -0.50
CA ASN A 125 -4.73 2.15 -0.30
C ASN A 125 -4.23 2.10 1.14
N VAL A 126 -2.93 1.87 1.30
CA VAL A 126 -2.31 1.82 2.63
C VAL A 126 -1.72 3.20 2.91
N PRO A 127 -2.13 3.87 4.00
CA PRO A 127 -1.60 5.19 4.31
C PRO A 127 -0.12 5.13 4.67
N GLU A 128 0.53 6.29 4.61
CA GLU A 128 1.90 6.45 5.09
C GLU A 128 2.02 6.02 6.57
N HIS A 129 3.08 5.30 6.92
CA HIS A 129 3.26 4.65 8.24
C HIS A 129 2.20 3.59 8.58
N GLY A 130 1.49 3.09 7.56
CA GLY A 130 0.59 1.96 7.66
C GLY A 130 1.21 0.67 7.13
N HIS A 131 0.78 -0.44 7.72
CA HIS A 131 1.08 -1.80 7.29
C HIS A 131 -0.22 -2.58 7.16
N LEU A 132 -0.33 -3.40 6.12
CA LEU A 132 -1.49 -4.29 5.97
C LEU A 132 -1.51 -5.32 7.09
N LEU A 133 -2.71 -5.64 7.60
CA LEU A 133 -2.87 -6.71 8.58
C LEU A 133 -2.59 -8.06 7.93
N THR A 134 -1.77 -8.87 8.61
CA THR A 134 -1.54 -10.27 8.22
C THR A 134 -2.80 -11.12 8.36
N VAL A 135 -3.61 -10.83 9.39
CA VAL A 135 -4.90 -11.48 9.65
C VAL A 135 -6.01 -10.48 9.35
N CYS A 136 -6.76 -10.72 8.28
CA CYS A 136 -7.92 -9.91 7.93
C CYS A 136 -9.17 -10.77 7.81
N SER A 137 -10.32 -10.11 7.71
CA SER A 137 -11.60 -10.77 7.46
C SER A 137 -11.94 -10.73 5.98
N ALA A 138 -12.76 -11.68 5.52
CA ALA A 138 -13.35 -11.64 4.18
C ALA A 138 -14.07 -10.32 3.87
N THR A 139 -14.61 -9.65 4.90
CA THR A 139 -15.29 -8.35 4.76
C THR A 139 -14.32 -7.18 4.55
N ASN A 140 -13.11 -7.25 5.11
CA ASN A 140 -12.13 -6.18 5.08
C ASN A 140 -10.70 -6.67 4.74
N PRO A 141 -10.44 -7.01 3.46
CA PRO A 141 -9.11 -7.40 3.00
C PRO A 141 -8.05 -6.30 3.03
N CYS A 142 -8.48 -5.04 3.22
CA CYS A 142 -7.62 -3.86 3.24
C CYS A 142 -7.38 -3.33 4.65
N GLY A 143 -7.62 -4.13 5.69
CA GLY A 143 -7.31 -3.73 7.06
C GLY A 143 -5.82 -3.36 7.17
N PHE A 144 -5.55 -2.22 7.80
CA PHE A 144 -4.19 -1.77 8.08
C PHE A 144 -4.00 -1.44 9.57
N THR A 145 -2.75 -1.50 10.01
CA THR A 145 -2.27 -1.12 11.33
C THR A 145 -1.20 -0.04 11.16
N CYS A 146 -1.12 0.88 12.10
CA CYS A 146 -0.15 1.97 12.04
C CYS A 146 1.12 1.61 12.82
N ASP A 147 2.27 2.06 12.31
CA ASP A 147 3.54 1.97 13.03
C ASP A 147 3.48 2.78 14.32
N PRO A 148 3.88 2.24 15.48
CA PRO A 148 4.00 3.07 16.68
C PRO A 148 5.03 4.19 16.47
N PRO A 149 4.76 5.45 16.91
CA PRO A 149 3.64 5.90 17.75
C PRO A 149 2.44 6.50 16.97
N TYR A 150 2.33 6.22 15.67
CA TYR A 150 1.16 6.62 14.88
C TYR A 150 -0.07 5.81 15.30
N VAL A 151 -1.24 6.42 15.15
CA VAL A 151 -2.53 5.80 15.47
C VAL A 151 -3.49 5.97 14.30
N ALA A 152 -4.34 4.97 14.08
CA ALA A 152 -5.34 5.03 13.03
C ALA A 152 -6.38 6.12 13.33
N ASP A 153 -6.69 6.93 12.31
CA ASP A 153 -7.73 7.95 12.34
C ASP A 153 -8.43 7.98 10.98
N GLY A 154 -9.53 7.25 10.87
CA GLY A 154 -10.16 6.95 9.58
C GLY A 154 -9.22 6.11 8.71
N ASP A 155 -8.95 6.59 7.50
CA ASP A 155 -8.12 5.92 6.49
C ASP A 155 -6.65 6.36 6.53
N GLN A 156 -6.21 6.98 7.63
CA GLN A 156 -4.85 7.52 7.77
C GLN A 156 -4.20 7.12 9.10
N CYS A 157 -2.88 7.05 9.09
CA CYS A 157 -2.06 6.93 10.29
C CYS A 157 -1.57 8.31 10.69
N VAL A 158 -2.03 8.80 11.83
CA VAL A 158 -1.75 10.18 12.29
C VAL A 158 -0.96 10.18 13.59
N CYS A 159 -0.16 11.23 13.78
CA CYS A 159 0.57 11.48 15.01
C CYS A 159 -0.33 12.25 16.00
N LYS A 160 -1.12 11.54 16.82
CA LYS A 160 -2.01 12.19 17.80
C LYS A 160 -1.22 12.70 19.01
N ALA A 161 -1.76 13.76 19.62
CA ALA A 161 -1.26 14.29 20.89
C ALA A 161 -1.16 13.17 21.95
N PRO A 162 -0.11 13.17 22.80
CA PRO A 162 0.86 14.25 23.04
C PRO A 162 2.08 14.25 22.09
N TYR A 163 2.12 13.38 21.08
CA TYR A 163 3.20 13.33 20.10
C TYR A 163 3.02 14.42 19.03
N SER A 164 4.12 14.79 18.37
CA SER A 164 4.11 15.67 17.19
C SER A 164 4.95 15.08 16.08
N SER A 165 4.64 15.42 14.82
CA SER A 165 5.42 14.98 13.66
C SER A 165 6.57 15.96 13.42
N CYS A 166 7.80 15.45 13.36
CA CYS A 166 9.00 16.22 13.07
C CYS A 166 9.84 15.50 12.00
N ASN A 167 10.09 16.16 10.86
CA ASN A 167 10.82 15.56 9.74
C ASN A 167 10.28 14.18 9.31
N GLY A 168 8.95 14.03 9.25
CA GLY A 168 8.31 12.75 8.90
C GLY A 168 8.41 11.67 9.98
N LYS A 169 8.80 12.01 11.21
CA LYS A 169 8.81 11.08 12.35
C LYS A 169 7.90 11.57 13.46
N CYS A 170 6.90 10.77 13.81
CA CYS A 170 6.08 10.99 15.00
C CYS A 170 6.87 10.66 16.27
N GLY A 171 6.86 11.58 17.25
CA GLY A 171 7.59 11.41 18.50
C GLY A 171 7.30 12.51 19.51
N SER A 172 7.92 12.41 20.69
CA SER A 172 7.83 13.44 21.72
C SER A 172 9.01 14.40 21.59
N TYR A 173 8.72 15.67 21.29
CA TYR A 173 9.73 16.70 21.06
C TYR A 173 9.53 17.87 22.06
N PRO A 174 9.91 17.71 23.34
CA PRO A 174 9.68 18.73 24.36
C PRO A 174 10.44 20.03 24.09
N GLN A 175 11.56 19.95 23.37
CA GLN A 175 12.36 21.11 22.94
C GLN A 175 11.93 21.65 21.56
N GLY A 176 10.81 21.16 21.02
CA GLY A 176 10.34 21.50 19.68
C GLY A 176 11.04 20.72 18.57
N CYS A 177 10.50 20.85 17.35
CA CYS A 177 11.06 20.28 16.14
C CYS A 177 12.00 21.29 15.47
N GLY A 178 13.31 21.03 15.49
CA GLY A 178 14.34 21.97 15.01
C GLY A 178 14.33 22.26 13.50
N SER A 179 13.41 21.68 12.74
CA SER A 179 13.28 21.86 11.28
C SER A 179 12.09 22.70 10.85
N ALA A 180 11.33 23.29 11.79
CA ALA A 180 10.48 24.40 11.45
C ALA A 180 11.37 25.53 10.94
N ALA A 181 11.37 25.78 9.62
CA ALA A 181 11.86 27.04 9.08
C ALA A 181 11.31 28.15 9.98
N PRO A 182 12.14 29.11 10.44
CA PRO A 182 11.68 30.13 11.38
C PRO A 182 10.40 30.71 10.83
N TYR A 183 9.29 30.55 11.57
CA TYR A 183 8.02 31.20 11.25
C TYR A 183 8.40 32.63 10.96
N ALA A 184 8.15 33.10 9.73
CA ALA A 184 8.54 34.44 9.30
C ALA A 184 7.76 35.39 10.20
N GLY A 185 8.34 35.69 11.35
CA GLY A 185 7.72 36.44 12.42
C GLY A 185 7.24 37.69 11.75
N ALA A 186 5.93 37.93 11.86
CA ALA A 186 5.27 39.14 11.42
C ALA A 186 6.25 40.28 11.68
N ARG A 187 6.92 40.74 10.61
CA ARG A 187 7.75 41.93 10.67
C ARG A 187 6.73 42.99 10.98
N ARG A 188 6.52 43.27 12.27
CA ARG A 188 5.78 44.43 12.72
C ARG A 188 6.47 45.57 12.01
N ALA A 189 5.82 46.09 10.97
CA ALA A 189 6.20 47.31 10.31
C ALA A 189 6.10 48.37 11.40
N VAL A 190 7.20 48.60 12.11
CA VAL A 190 7.39 49.77 12.95
C VAL A 190 7.50 50.91 11.95
N HIS A 191 6.36 51.38 11.49
CA HIS A 191 6.23 52.59 10.71
C HIS A 191 6.54 53.74 11.67
N ARG A 192 7.82 54.08 11.77
CA ARG A 192 8.30 55.26 12.47
C ARG A 192 7.87 56.47 11.63
N THR A 193 6.67 56.99 11.87
CA THR A 193 6.27 58.31 11.37
C THR A 193 7.11 59.35 12.10
N ARG A 194 8.16 59.82 11.42
CA ARG A 194 9.00 60.93 11.85
C ARG A 194 8.16 62.21 11.70
N THR A 195 7.61 62.70 12.80
CA THR A 195 7.07 64.07 12.86
C THR A 195 8.21 65.03 12.57
N ARG A 196 8.01 65.85 11.53
CA ARG A 196 8.91 66.94 11.16
C ARG A 196 8.26 68.21 11.68
N ASP A 197 8.69 68.65 12.85
CA ASP A 197 8.35 69.96 13.39
C ASP A 197 9.03 71.01 12.51
N THR A 198 8.24 71.89 11.91
CA THR A 198 8.70 73.13 11.29
C THR A 198 8.34 74.28 12.23
N VAL A 199 9.38 75.02 12.60
CA VAL A 199 9.37 76.31 13.31
C VAL A 199 8.84 77.40 12.38
#